data_AF-A0AAN8FCR1-F1
#
_entry.id   AF-A0AAN8FCR1-F1
#
_cell.length_a   1.000
_cell.length_b   1.000
_cell.length_c   1.000
_cell.angle_alpha   90.00
_cell.angle_beta   90.00
_cell.angle_gamma   90.00
#
_symmetry.space_group_name_H-M   'P 1'
#
loop_
_entity.id
_entity.type
_entity.pdbx_description
1 polymer ?
#
loop_
_entity_poly.entity_id
_entity_poly.type
_entity_poly.pdbx_seq_one_letter_code
_entity_poly.pdbx_strand_id
1 'polypeptide(L)'
;MSAKTSTHFNKELARRRLRLMQFTMHFGLLIILPCINSLQFTNPCEKSLQIKDASDFTKLTDYLNYSVDYKVDPCEDFYQFSCGNFIANTKDTLLNWEEMSLFKKMSDLYKREQREALNSKEQSKSEAITHARKLYHRCIRAEEEWNSTGVSGIDYVMGKIEKFGIFPMLSEEPFDEAQFNAEFDFTWLLAYFNQDLTVLDVIVPDIIRDFKIDIGLFWKISFVPRKTLLSYLGKDFTRKLQMNFTEFLLRL
;
A
#
# COMPACT_ATOMS: atom_id res chain seq x y z
N MET A 1 -12.48 28.91 72.90
CA MET A 1 -11.51 29.52 71.96
C MET A 1 -11.45 28.68 70.67
N SER A 2 -12.50 28.67 69.84
CA SER A 2 -12.49 27.87 68.58
C SER A 2 -13.64 28.21 67.60
N ALA A 3 -13.92 29.49 67.33
CA ALA A 3 -15.01 29.86 66.39
C ALA A 3 -14.69 31.01 65.42
N LYS A 4 -13.61 31.79 65.64
CA LYS A 4 -13.29 32.97 64.81
C LYS A 4 -12.42 32.69 63.58
N THR A 5 -11.74 31.53 63.51
CA THR A 5 -10.75 31.26 62.45
C THR A 5 -11.34 30.59 61.20
N SER A 6 -12.46 29.88 61.31
CA SER A 6 -13.09 29.13 60.19
C SER A 6 -13.85 30.03 59.19
N THR A 7 -14.51 31.09 59.68
CA THR A 7 -15.36 31.97 58.85
C THR A 7 -14.57 32.94 57.97
N HIS A 8 -13.34 33.29 58.34
CA HIS A 8 -12.49 34.18 57.55
C HIS A 8 -11.85 33.45 56.34
N PHE A 9 -11.43 32.19 56.53
CA PHE A 9 -10.80 31.37 55.48
C PHE A 9 -11.78 31.04 54.33
N ASN A 10 -13.04 30.72 54.67
CA ASN A 10 -14.07 30.42 53.66
C ASN A 10 -14.45 31.64 52.79
N LYS A 11 -14.44 32.86 53.36
CA LYS A 11 -14.73 34.10 52.61
C LYS A 11 -13.59 34.54 51.68
N GLU A 12 -12.35 34.19 51.97
CA GLU A 12 -11.23 34.42 51.04
C GLU A 12 -11.23 33.41 49.90
N LEU A 13 -11.52 32.13 50.18
CA LEU A 13 -11.55 31.07 49.17
C LEU A 13 -12.66 31.30 48.13
N ALA A 14 -13.84 31.75 48.57
CA ALA A 14 -14.94 32.10 47.67
C ALA A 14 -14.61 33.32 46.77
N ARG A 15 -13.93 34.34 47.32
CA ARG A 15 -13.50 35.53 46.55
C ARG A 15 -12.37 35.24 45.56
N ARG A 16 -11.54 34.22 45.79
CA ARG A 16 -10.52 33.76 44.82
C ARG A 16 -11.16 32.94 43.69
N ARG A 17 -12.13 32.07 43.99
CA ARG A 17 -12.88 31.32 42.97
C ARG A 17 -13.70 32.23 42.05
N LEU A 18 -14.36 33.25 42.61
CA LEU A 18 -15.14 34.22 41.81
C LEU A 18 -14.24 35.05 40.88
N ARG A 19 -13.05 35.46 41.35
CA ARG A 19 -12.06 36.17 40.52
C ARG A 19 -11.46 35.30 39.42
N LEU A 20 -11.21 34.00 39.68
CA LEU A 20 -10.76 33.06 38.65
C LEU A 20 -11.85 32.79 37.59
N MET A 21 -13.12 32.67 38.01
CA MET A 21 -14.25 32.51 37.08
C MET A 21 -14.48 33.74 36.20
N GLN A 22 -14.36 34.95 36.77
CA GLN A 22 -14.44 36.19 35.97
C GLN A 22 -13.27 36.33 34.97
N PHE A 23 -12.04 35.96 35.37
CA PHE A 23 -10.89 35.99 34.47
C PHE A 23 -11.00 34.99 33.32
N THR A 24 -11.48 33.78 33.60
CA THR A 24 -11.66 32.73 32.58
C THR A 24 -12.80 33.05 31.61
N MET A 25 -13.90 33.65 32.07
CA MET A 25 -14.97 34.11 31.18
C MET A 25 -14.53 35.27 30.27
N HIS A 26 -13.74 36.23 30.77
CA HIS A 26 -13.26 37.35 29.94
C HIS A 26 -12.21 36.91 28.91
N PHE A 27 -11.29 36.00 29.27
CA PHE A 27 -10.34 35.44 28.30
C PHE A 27 -11.03 34.56 27.25
N GLY A 28 -12.06 33.79 27.63
CA GLY A 28 -12.86 33.01 26.69
C GLY A 28 -13.59 33.88 25.66
N LEU A 29 -14.19 35.00 26.10
CA LEU A 29 -14.92 35.90 25.18
C LEU A 29 -13.97 36.58 24.17
N LEU A 30 -12.77 36.98 24.60
CA LEU A 30 -11.75 37.62 23.75
C LEU A 30 -11.15 36.67 22.70
N ILE A 31 -11.15 35.36 22.94
CA ILE A 31 -10.65 34.36 21.98
C ILE A 31 -11.75 33.93 21.00
N ILE A 32 -13.03 33.93 21.40
CA ILE A 32 -14.15 33.49 20.55
C ILE A 32 -14.61 34.60 19.58
N LEU A 33 -14.54 35.87 19.96
CA LEU A 33 -14.94 37.00 19.11
C LEU A 33 -14.16 37.15 17.79
N PRO A 34 -12.83 36.96 17.71
CA PRO A 34 -12.10 37.03 16.44
C PRO A 34 -12.36 35.82 15.52
N CYS A 35 -12.82 34.68 16.05
CA CYS A 35 -13.13 33.48 15.25
C CYS A 35 -14.43 33.60 14.44
N ILE A 36 -15.36 34.46 14.83
CA ILE A 36 -16.67 34.57 14.16
C ILE A 36 -16.61 35.50 12.92
N ASN A 37 -15.64 36.43 12.86
CA ASN A 37 -15.62 37.50 11.85
C ASN A 37 -14.41 37.51 10.89
N SER A 38 -13.59 36.47 10.79
CA SER A 38 -12.38 36.53 9.92
C SER A 38 -12.06 35.33 9.04
N LEU A 39 -12.95 34.34 8.88
CA LEU A 39 -12.85 33.36 7.78
C LEU A 39 -13.73 33.80 6.61
N GLN A 40 -13.37 34.92 5.97
CA GLN A 40 -13.77 35.11 4.58
C GLN A 40 -12.97 34.12 3.74
N PHE A 41 -13.59 32.98 3.41
CA PHE A 41 -13.12 32.17 2.29
C PHE A 41 -13.24 33.04 1.04
N THR A 42 -12.15 33.70 0.65
CA THR A 42 -12.06 34.27 -0.69
C THR A 42 -12.20 33.10 -1.65
N ASN A 43 -13.18 33.17 -2.54
CA ASN A 43 -13.45 32.12 -3.50
C ASN A 43 -12.19 31.99 -4.37
N PRO A 44 -11.41 30.90 -4.30
CA PRO A 44 -10.13 30.79 -5.00
C PRO A 44 -10.29 30.84 -6.53
N CYS A 45 -11.53 30.78 -7.02
CA CYS A 45 -11.92 30.86 -8.42
C CYS A 45 -12.16 32.29 -8.95
N GLU A 46 -11.93 33.36 -8.18
CA GLU A 46 -12.19 34.74 -8.65
C GLU A 46 -11.21 35.23 -9.73
N LYS A 47 -10.12 34.50 -10.00
CA LYS A 47 -9.39 34.70 -11.25
C LYS A 47 -10.24 34.14 -12.38
N SER A 48 -10.97 35.02 -13.06
CA SER A 48 -11.50 34.75 -14.39
C SER A 48 -10.35 34.22 -15.25
N LEU A 49 -10.35 32.92 -15.49
CA LEU A 49 -9.43 32.30 -16.42
C LEU A 49 -9.77 32.95 -17.77
N GLN A 50 -8.94 33.87 -18.26
CA GLN A 50 -9.07 34.35 -19.63
C GLN A 50 -8.71 33.16 -20.52
N ILE A 51 -9.72 32.38 -20.89
CA ILE A 51 -9.63 31.27 -21.84
C ILE A 51 -9.18 31.90 -23.15
N LYS A 52 -7.88 31.82 -23.44
CA LYS A 52 -7.30 32.39 -24.67
C LYS A 52 -7.65 31.56 -25.89
N ASP A 53 -7.86 30.26 -25.72
CA ASP A 53 -8.33 29.37 -26.77
C ASP A 53 -9.11 28.18 -26.18
N ALA A 54 -10.29 27.88 -26.73
CA ALA A 54 -11.14 26.79 -26.24
C ALA A 54 -10.59 25.41 -26.64
N SER A 55 -9.68 25.35 -27.63
CA SER A 55 -9.04 24.13 -28.13
C SER A 55 -8.17 23.42 -27.10
N ASP A 56 -7.59 24.15 -26.14
CA ASP A 56 -6.68 23.57 -25.14
C ASP A 56 -7.42 22.66 -24.15
N PHE A 57 -8.74 22.81 -24.04
CA PHE A 57 -9.57 22.07 -23.10
C PHE A 57 -10.42 20.98 -23.74
N THR A 58 -10.37 20.79 -25.06
CA THR A 58 -11.25 19.83 -25.76
C THR A 58 -11.17 18.43 -25.14
N LYS A 59 -9.96 17.92 -24.86
CA LYS A 59 -9.78 16.61 -24.22
C LYS A 59 -10.40 16.52 -22.83
N LEU A 60 -10.33 17.61 -22.06
CA LEU A 60 -10.91 17.67 -20.71
C LEU A 60 -12.44 17.72 -20.80
N THR A 61 -12.97 18.54 -21.72
CA THR A 61 -14.41 18.65 -21.99
C THR A 61 -14.99 17.31 -22.45
N ASP A 62 -14.32 16.62 -23.38
CA ASP A 62 -14.71 15.30 -23.86
C ASP A 62 -14.74 14.28 -22.71
N TYR A 63 -13.73 14.30 -21.85
CA TYR A 63 -13.65 13.41 -20.69
C TYR A 63 -14.75 13.70 -19.65
N LEU A 64 -15.03 14.98 -19.38
CA LEU A 64 -16.12 15.38 -18.48
C LEU A 64 -17.46 14.91 -19.02
N ASN A 65 -17.74 15.14 -20.32
CA ASN A 65 -18.96 14.68 -20.96
C ASN A 65 -19.09 13.15 -20.98
N TYR A 66 -17.98 12.43 -21.09
CA TYR A 66 -17.95 10.97 -21.02
C TYR A 66 -18.29 10.44 -19.62
N SER A 67 -18.00 11.22 -18.57
CA SER A 67 -18.00 10.74 -17.18
C SER A 67 -19.18 11.25 -16.35
N VAL A 68 -19.49 12.55 -16.45
CA VAL A 68 -20.47 13.27 -15.63
C VAL A 68 -21.86 13.10 -16.22
N ASP A 69 -22.83 12.74 -15.38
CA ASP A 69 -24.25 12.72 -15.69
C ASP A 69 -24.93 14.00 -15.18
N TYR A 70 -25.00 15.01 -16.06
CA TYR A 70 -25.64 16.30 -15.77
C TYR A 70 -27.16 16.23 -15.54
N LYS A 71 -27.79 15.05 -15.66
CA LYS A 71 -29.22 14.86 -15.36
C LYS A 71 -29.49 14.59 -13.87
N VAL A 72 -28.46 14.27 -13.09
CA VAL A 72 -28.57 14.00 -11.66
C VAL A 72 -28.25 15.27 -10.88
N ASP A 73 -28.99 15.54 -9.80
CA ASP A 73 -28.68 16.66 -8.91
C ASP A 73 -27.43 16.33 -8.06
N PRO A 74 -26.33 17.11 -8.16
CA PRO A 74 -25.13 16.89 -7.36
C PRO A 74 -25.36 17.01 -5.85
N CYS A 75 -26.43 17.69 -5.40
CA CYS A 75 -26.75 17.85 -3.98
C CYS A 75 -27.42 16.60 -3.39
N GLU A 76 -28.05 15.79 -4.23
CA GLU A 76 -28.74 14.55 -3.85
C GLU A 76 -27.83 13.33 -4.00
N ASP A 77 -27.14 13.20 -5.14
CA ASP A 77 -26.19 12.10 -5.39
C ASP A 77 -25.00 12.59 -6.23
N PHE A 78 -23.99 13.11 -5.55
CA PHE A 78 -22.76 13.58 -6.18
C PHE A 78 -21.98 12.45 -6.88
N TYR A 79 -22.10 11.20 -6.41
CA TYR A 79 -21.40 10.07 -7.02
C TYR A 79 -22.01 9.75 -8.39
N GLN A 80 -23.34 9.62 -8.45
CA GLN A 80 -24.04 9.40 -9.71
C GLN A 80 -23.91 10.61 -10.65
N PHE A 81 -23.98 11.85 -10.13
CA PHE A 81 -23.70 13.04 -10.94
C PHE A 81 -22.30 12.99 -11.56
N SER A 82 -21.26 12.70 -10.78
CA SER A 82 -19.88 12.76 -11.26
C SER A 82 -19.46 11.57 -12.14
N CYS A 83 -20.04 10.39 -11.90
CA CYS A 83 -19.57 9.12 -12.49
C CYS A 83 -20.66 8.35 -13.28
N GLY A 84 -21.92 8.78 -13.25
CA GLY A 84 -23.05 8.01 -13.79
C GLY A 84 -22.89 7.66 -15.26
N ASN A 85 -22.42 8.61 -16.07
CA ASN A 85 -22.14 8.36 -17.49
C ASN A 85 -20.90 7.49 -17.68
N PHE A 86 -19.86 7.62 -16.85
CA PHE A 86 -18.71 6.72 -16.90
C PHE A 86 -19.14 5.27 -16.69
N ILE A 87 -19.99 5.02 -15.69
CA ILE A 87 -20.52 3.69 -15.36
C ILE A 87 -21.36 3.17 -16.52
N ALA A 88 -22.28 3.97 -17.07
CA ALA A 88 -23.12 3.58 -18.20
C ALA A 88 -22.33 3.29 -19.48
N ASN A 89 -21.27 4.07 -19.74
CA ASN A 89 -20.44 3.97 -20.94
C ASN A 89 -19.33 2.91 -20.81
N THR A 90 -18.99 2.50 -19.60
CA THR A 90 -18.00 1.45 -19.35
C THR A 90 -18.73 0.13 -19.31
N LYS A 91 -18.69 -0.61 -20.42
CA LYS A 91 -19.15 -2.01 -20.40
C LYS A 91 -18.36 -2.76 -19.35
N ASP A 92 -19.07 -3.54 -18.56
CA ASP A 92 -18.49 -4.56 -17.70
C ASP A 92 -17.97 -5.69 -18.59
N THR A 93 -16.92 -5.39 -19.35
CA THR A 93 -15.96 -6.41 -19.73
C THR A 93 -15.24 -6.65 -18.40
N LEU A 94 -15.46 -7.76 -17.72
CA LEU A 94 -14.58 -8.91 -17.91
C LEU A 94 -15.05 -10.14 -17.14
N LEU A 95 -14.68 -11.29 -17.70
CA LEU A 95 -14.60 -12.62 -17.09
C LEU A 95 -13.66 -12.71 -15.86
N ASN A 96 -13.16 -11.58 -15.35
CA ASN A 96 -12.14 -11.52 -14.32
C ASN A 96 -12.63 -10.59 -13.21
N TRP A 97 -12.42 -10.95 -11.95
CA TRP A 97 -12.84 -10.23 -10.74
C TRP A 97 -12.15 -8.86 -10.53
N GLU A 98 -11.77 -8.15 -11.60
CA GLU A 98 -11.15 -6.82 -11.52
C GLU A 98 -12.19 -5.72 -11.75
N GLU A 99 -12.36 -4.85 -10.75
CA GLU A 99 -13.22 -3.68 -10.86
C GLU A 99 -12.72 -2.70 -11.93
N MET A 100 -13.60 -2.38 -12.89
CA MET A 100 -13.32 -1.36 -13.91
C MET A 100 -13.35 0.04 -13.29
N SER A 101 -12.18 0.69 -13.23
CA SER A 101 -12.02 2.03 -12.67
C SER A 101 -11.18 2.93 -13.59
N LEU A 102 -11.18 4.25 -13.32
CA LEU A 102 -10.28 5.18 -13.99
C LEU A 102 -8.81 4.79 -13.78
N PHE A 103 -8.46 4.36 -12.56
CA PHE A 103 -7.11 3.90 -12.26
C PHE A 103 -6.72 2.68 -13.10
N LYS A 104 -7.65 1.73 -13.32
CA LYS A 104 -7.42 0.59 -14.20
C LYS A 104 -7.18 1.03 -15.65
N LYS A 105 -8.04 1.91 -16.20
CA LYS A 105 -7.86 2.46 -17.55
C LYS A 105 -6.49 3.14 -17.69
N MET A 106 -6.09 3.95 -16.72
CA MET A 106 -4.77 4.60 -16.72
C MET A 106 -3.62 3.60 -16.60
N SER A 107 -3.76 2.60 -15.74
CA SER A 107 -2.77 1.52 -15.59
C SER A 107 -2.60 0.75 -16.91
N ASP A 108 -3.68 0.48 -17.64
CA ASP A 108 -3.64 -0.21 -18.92
C ASP A 108 -2.97 0.64 -20.01
N LEU A 109 -3.26 1.95 -20.06
CA LEU A 109 -2.57 2.88 -20.95
C LEU A 109 -1.06 2.90 -20.66
N TYR A 110 -0.69 3.02 -19.39
CA TYR A 110 0.70 3.03 -18.97
C TYR A 110 1.42 1.72 -19.29
N LYS A 111 0.79 0.56 -19.01
CA LYS A 111 1.33 -0.76 -19.35
C LYS A 111 1.54 -0.93 -20.86
N ARG A 112 0.66 -0.36 -21.69
CA ARG A 112 0.80 -0.38 -23.14
C ARG A 112 2.01 0.46 -23.60
N GLU A 113 2.15 1.68 -23.10
CA GLU A 113 3.31 2.53 -23.42
C GLU A 113 4.62 1.90 -22.94
N GLN A 114 4.64 1.32 -21.74
CA GLN A 114 5.80 0.55 -21.25
C GLN A 114 6.13 -0.61 -22.17
N ARG A 115 5.11 -1.38 -22.62
CA ARG A 115 5.27 -2.49 -23.56
C ARG A 115 5.89 -2.00 -24.87
N GLU A 116 5.44 -0.88 -25.41
CA GLU A 116 6.00 -0.29 -26.64
C GLU A 116 7.47 0.11 -26.44
N ALA A 117 7.78 0.80 -25.33
CA ALA A 117 9.14 1.22 -25.00
C ALA A 117 10.10 0.04 -24.79
N LEU A 118 9.60 -1.06 -24.20
CA LEU A 118 10.38 -2.28 -23.94
C LEU A 118 10.53 -3.18 -25.18
N ASN A 119 9.58 -3.13 -26.11
CA ASN A 119 9.67 -3.81 -27.42
C ASN A 119 10.48 -3.04 -28.46
N SER A 120 10.79 -1.75 -28.20
CA SER A 120 11.54 -0.94 -29.16
C SER A 120 12.88 -1.57 -29.50
N LYS A 121 13.17 -1.63 -30.81
CA LYS A 121 14.44 -2.09 -31.39
C LYS A 121 15.50 -0.99 -31.46
N GLU A 122 15.17 0.21 -31.02
CA GLU A 122 16.08 1.34 -31.05
C GLU A 122 17.27 1.11 -30.11
N GLN A 123 18.46 1.48 -30.57
CA GLN A 123 19.64 1.39 -29.74
C GLN A 123 19.58 2.43 -28.63
N SER A 124 19.61 1.97 -27.38
CA SER A 124 19.72 2.85 -26.22
C SER A 124 21.18 3.01 -25.82
N LYS A 125 21.56 4.23 -25.40
CA LYS A 125 22.87 4.49 -24.77
C LYS A 125 22.91 4.09 -23.29
N SER A 126 21.76 3.77 -22.70
CA SER A 126 21.67 3.34 -21.30
C SER A 126 21.73 1.82 -21.20
N GLU A 127 22.68 1.32 -20.42
CA GLU A 127 22.78 -0.11 -20.08
C GLU A 127 21.54 -0.61 -19.33
N ALA A 128 20.99 0.22 -18.43
CA ALA A 128 19.79 -0.13 -17.68
C ALA A 128 18.58 -0.38 -18.60
N ILE A 129 18.37 0.49 -19.60
CA ILE A 129 17.31 0.30 -20.60
C ILE A 129 17.58 -0.95 -21.43
N THR A 130 18.84 -1.20 -21.81
CA THR A 130 19.24 -2.38 -22.57
C THR A 130 18.95 -3.67 -21.82
N HIS A 131 19.29 -3.73 -20.53
CA HIS A 131 18.99 -4.88 -19.66
C HIS A 131 17.50 -5.05 -19.42
N ALA A 132 16.75 -3.97 -19.18
CA ALA A 132 15.29 -4.03 -19.01
C ALA A 132 14.61 -4.59 -20.27
N ARG A 133 15.00 -4.12 -21.46
CA ARG A 133 14.52 -4.66 -22.73
C ARG A 133 14.88 -6.14 -22.90
N LYS A 134 16.12 -6.52 -22.61
CA LYS A 134 16.56 -7.92 -22.70
C LYS A 134 15.75 -8.84 -21.78
N LEU A 135 15.51 -8.42 -20.54
CA LEU A 135 14.67 -9.14 -19.59
C LEU A 135 13.24 -9.27 -20.09
N TYR A 136 12.65 -8.18 -20.58
CA TYR A 136 11.30 -8.16 -21.13
C TYR A 136 11.15 -9.15 -22.31
N HIS A 137 12.09 -9.15 -23.26
CA HIS A 137 12.05 -10.04 -24.42
C HIS A 137 12.17 -11.52 -24.04
N ARG A 138 12.96 -11.85 -23.01
CA ARG A 138 13.03 -13.22 -22.46
C ARG A 138 11.73 -13.63 -21.78
N CYS A 139 11.11 -12.72 -21.03
CA CYS A 139 9.85 -12.98 -20.34
C CYS A 139 8.72 -13.33 -21.33
N ILE A 140 8.54 -12.54 -22.39
CA ILE A 140 7.45 -12.77 -23.36
C ILE A 140 7.65 -14.01 -24.23
N ARG A 141 8.88 -14.53 -24.34
CA ARG A 141 9.22 -15.74 -25.09
C ARG A 141 9.46 -16.95 -24.20
N ALA A 142 9.33 -16.82 -22.88
CA ALA A 142 9.71 -17.88 -21.93
C ALA A 142 9.02 -19.21 -22.25
N GLU A 143 7.72 -19.16 -22.57
CA GLU A 143 6.94 -20.36 -22.92
C GLU A 143 7.47 -21.05 -24.19
N GLU A 144 7.73 -20.27 -25.25
CA GLU A 144 8.29 -20.79 -26.51
C GLU A 144 9.70 -21.35 -26.31
N GLU A 145 10.54 -20.64 -25.54
CA GLU A 145 11.89 -21.06 -25.19
C GLU A 145 11.88 -22.38 -24.40
N TRP A 146 11.02 -22.50 -23.37
CA TRP A 146 10.89 -23.74 -22.59
C TRP A 146 10.39 -24.91 -23.43
N ASN A 147 9.36 -24.70 -24.26
CA ASN A 147 8.86 -25.71 -25.19
C ASN A 147 9.96 -26.20 -26.14
N SER A 148 10.85 -25.31 -26.60
CA SER A 148 11.98 -25.68 -27.48
C SER A 148 13.06 -26.52 -26.78
N THR A 149 13.21 -26.37 -25.45
CA THR A 149 14.19 -27.14 -24.66
C THR A 149 13.69 -28.52 -24.26
N GLY A 150 12.39 -28.80 -24.39
CA GLY A 150 11.77 -30.05 -23.94
C GLY A 150 11.69 -30.19 -22.42
N VAL A 151 11.94 -29.10 -21.67
CA VAL A 151 11.85 -29.03 -20.21
C VAL A 151 10.70 -28.10 -19.87
N SER A 152 9.70 -28.57 -19.13
CA SER A 152 8.60 -27.70 -18.74
C SER A 152 9.07 -26.65 -17.72
N GLY A 153 8.39 -25.50 -17.65
CA GLY A 153 8.67 -24.50 -16.63
C GLY A 153 8.56 -25.07 -15.20
N ILE A 154 7.68 -26.06 -15.00
CA ILE A 154 7.53 -26.78 -13.73
C ILE A 154 8.77 -27.61 -13.44
N ASP A 155 9.28 -28.40 -14.41
CA ASP A 155 10.48 -29.22 -14.21
C ASP A 155 11.70 -28.36 -13.89
N TYR A 156 11.83 -27.20 -14.54
CA TYR A 156 12.88 -26.24 -14.22
C TYR A 156 12.78 -25.74 -12.78
N VAL A 157 11.58 -25.38 -12.32
CA VAL A 157 11.35 -24.94 -10.93
C VAL A 157 11.61 -26.07 -9.94
N MET A 158 11.15 -27.29 -10.23
CA MET A 158 11.39 -28.47 -9.40
C MET A 158 12.88 -28.77 -9.25
N GLY A 159 13.63 -28.79 -10.35
CA GLY A 159 15.09 -28.97 -10.30
C GLY A 159 15.85 -27.81 -9.64
N LYS A 160 15.20 -26.66 -9.39
CA LYS A 160 15.74 -25.60 -8.51
C LYS A 160 15.41 -25.87 -7.05
N ILE A 161 14.16 -26.24 -6.75
CA ILE A 161 13.70 -26.56 -5.39
C ILE A 161 14.54 -27.69 -4.78
N GLU A 162 14.79 -28.75 -5.55
CA GLU A 162 15.59 -29.91 -5.10
C GLU A 162 17.01 -29.54 -4.66
N LYS A 163 17.58 -28.44 -5.16
CA LYS A 163 18.92 -27.96 -4.75
C LYS A 163 18.94 -27.40 -3.33
N PHE A 164 17.78 -27.06 -2.78
CA PHE A 164 17.61 -26.54 -1.44
C PHE A 164 17.23 -27.62 -0.43
N GLY A 165 17.18 -28.88 -0.86
CA GLY A 165 16.83 -30.04 -0.05
C GLY A 165 15.49 -30.66 -0.45
N ILE A 166 14.98 -31.52 0.41
CA ILE A 166 13.75 -32.27 0.18
C ILE A 166 12.56 -31.43 0.62
N PHE A 167 11.60 -31.15 -0.26
CA PHE A 167 10.33 -30.56 0.13
C PHE A 167 9.32 -31.68 0.43
N PRO A 168 8.91 -31.91 1.69
CA PRO A 168 8.12 -33.09 2.06
C PRO A 168 6.78 -33.21 1.32
N MET A 169 6.20 -32.10 0.88
CA MET A 169 4.94 -32.07 0.11
C MET A 169 5.12 -32.46 -1.37
N LEU A 170 6.36 -32.42 -1.87
CA LEU A 170 6.72 -32.66 -3.26
C LEU A 170 7.53 -33.96 -3.44
N SER A 171 8.01 -34.56 -2.35
CA SER A 171 8.75 -35.81 -2.36
C SER A 171 7.81 -37.00 -2.46
N GLU A 172 8.15 -37.96 -3.31
CA GLU A 172 7.50 -39.28 -3.33
C GLU A 172 8.00 -40.19 -2.19
N GLU A 173 9.16 -39.88 -1.60
CA GLU A 173 9.72 -40.66 -0.51
C GLU A 173 9.00 -40.40 0.83
N PRO A 174 8.87 -41.41 1.70
CA PRO A 174 8.32 -41.22 3.04
C PRO A 174 9.12 -40.18 3.79
N PHE A 175 8.44 -39.21 4.40
CA PHE A 175 9.10 -38.18 5.18
C PHE A 175 9.83 -38.78 6.38
N ASP A 176 11.16 -38.80 6.33
CA ASP A 176 12.03 -39.11 7.47
C ASP A 176 12.45 -37.80 8.16
N GLU A 177 11.81 -37.52 9.29
CA GLU A 177 12.05 -36.33 10.12
C GLU A 177 13.50 -36.26 10.61
N ALA A 178 14.14 -37.39 10.90
CA ALA A 178 15.50 -37.44 11.42
C ALA A 178 16.53 -37.13 10.34
N GLN A 179 16.32 -37.62 9.11
CA GLN A 179 17.16 -37.31 7.97
C GLN A 179 16.98 -35.85 7.51
N PHE A 180 15.74 -35.36 7.47
CA PHE A 180 15.42 -34.00 7.08
C PHE A 180 16.04 -32.96 8.03
N ASN A 181 15.87 -33.15 9.34
CA ASN A 181 16.38 -32.20 10.35
C ASN A 181 17.90 -32.18 10.46
N ALA A 182 18.59 -33.25 10.03
CA ALA A 182 20.04 -33.32 10.06
C ALA A 182 20.72 -32.49 8.96
N GLU A 183 20.03 -32.24 7.83
CA GLU A 183 20.60 -31.58 6.65
C GLU A 183 19.94 -30.22 6.33
N PHE A 184 18.73 -29.95 6.85
CA PHE A 184 17.97 -28.75 6.53
C PHE A 184 18.28 -27.56 7.47
N ASP A 185 19.02 -26.57 6.97
CA ASP A 185 19.20 -25.27 7.64
C ASP A 185 18.20 -24.24 7.11
N PHE A 186 17.12 -24.06 7.86
CA PHE A 186 16.08 -23.08 7.56
C PHE A 186 16.62 -21.63 7.54
N THR A 187 17.63 -21.33 8.35
CA THR A 187 18.24 -19.99 8.40
C THR A 187 19.02 -19.71 7.12
N TRP A 188 19.80 -20.70 6.65
CA TRP A 188 20.49 -20.60 5.37
C TRP A 188 19.51 -20.45 4.21
N LEU A 189 18.42 -21.21 4.19
CA LEU A 189 17.42 -21.13 3.13
C LEU A 189 16.75 -19.75 3.07
N LEU A 190 16.35 -19.21 4.23
CA LEU A 190 15.78 -17.87 4.31
C LEU A 190 16.80 -16.79 3.91
N ALA A 191 18.07 -16.93 4.32
CA ALA A 191 19.13 -16.01 3.94
C ALA A 191 19.39 -16.03 2.43
N TYR A 192 19.44 -17.22 1.83
CA TYR A 192 19.60 -17.43 0.39
C TYR A 192 18.51 -16.71 -0.40
N PHE A 193 17.25 -17.01 -0.10
CA PHE A 193 16.14 -16.43 -0.85
C PHE A 193 16.00 -14.91 -0.61
N ASN A 194 16.45 -14.39 0.54
CA ASN A 194 16.44 -12.95 0.80
C ASN A 194 17.53 -12.20 0.03
N GLN A 195 18.73 -12.78 -0.09
CA GLN A 195 19.77 -12.23 -0.96
C GLN A 195 19.31 -12.17 -2.42
N ASP A 196 18.59 -13.20 -2.87
CA ASP A 196 18.04 -13.26 -4.22
C ASP A 196 16.71 -12.48 -4.40
N LEU A 197 16.23 -11.77 -3.36
CA LEU A 197 14.97 -11.00 -3.35
C LEU A 197 13.72 -11.82 -3.72
N THR A 198 13.74 -13.11 -3.38
CA THR A 198 12.70 -14.08 -3.73
C THR A 198 11.77 -14.42 -2.56
N VAL A 199 12.16 -14.16 -1.30
CA VAL A 199 11.20 -14.24 -0.18
C VAL A 199 10.38 -12.95 -0.10
N LEU A 200 9.12 -13.12 0.26
CA LEU A 200 8.31 -12.03 0.80
C LEU A 200 9.05 -11.41 1.99
N ASP A 201 9.07 -10.07 2.05
CA ASP A 201 9.59 -9.20 3.14
C ASP A 201 9.00 -9.49 4.55
N VAL A 202 8.18 -10.53 4.62
CA VAL A 202 7.37 -10.96 5.74
C VAL A 202 8.13 -11.90 6.68
N ILE A 203 9.08 -12.70 6.16
CA ILE A 203 9.74 -13.78 6.92
C ILE A 203 11.24 -13.48 7.14
N VAL A 204 11.80 -12.51 6.42
CA VAL A 204 13.24 -12.20 6.47
C VAL A 204 13.46 -10.75 6.90
N PRO A 205 14.50 -10.46 7.70
CA PRO A 205 14.74 -9.11 8.18
C PRO A 205 15.02 -8.14 7.04
N ASP A 206 14.43 -6.95 7.14
CA ASP A 206 14.75 -5.83 6.26
C ASP A 206 15.63 -4.80 6.99
N ILE A 207 16.54 -4.17 6.25
CA ILE A 207 17.40 -3.11 6.76
C ILE A 207 16.70 -1.78 6.47
N ILE A 208 16.03 -1.25 7.49
CA ILE A 208 15.28 -0.01 7.37
C ILE A 208 15.96 1.13 8.11
N ARG A 209 15.64 2.36 7.71
CA ARG A 209 16.07 3.55 8.43
C ARG A 209 15.45 3.55 9.83
N ASP A 210 16.25 3.86 10.84
CA ASP A 210 15.70 4.03 12.18
C ASP A 210 15.11 5.44 12.36
N PHE A 211 13.80 5.56 12.14
CA PHE A 211 13.05 6.82 12.31
C PHE A 211 12.94 7.29 13.77
N LYS A 212 13.43 6.51 14.76
CA LYS A 212 13.44 6.95 16.17
C LYS A 212 14.64 7.82 16.53
N ILE A 213 15.68 7.82 15.70
CA ILE A 213 16.93 8.55 15.96
C ILE A 213 17.04 9.66 14.91
N ASP A 214 16.61 10.87 15.27
CA ASP A 214 16.55 12.06 14.39
C ASP A 214 17.94 12.56 13.91
N ILE A 215 19.02 12.03 14.47
CA ILE A 215 20.38 12.22 13.97
C ILE A 215 20.65 11.16 12.90
N GLY A 216 20.27 11.49 11.67
CA GLY A 216 20.30 10.59 10.52
C GLY A 216 21.62 9.82 10.36
N LEU A 217 21.47 8.59 9.85
CA LEU A 217 22.48 7.56 9.47
C LEU A 217 22.43 6.26 10.27
N PHE A 218 21.45 6.06 11.16
CA PHE A 218 21.25 4.76 11.81
C PHE A 218 20.30 3.88 11.02
N TRP A 219 20.78 2.69 10.67
CA TRP A 219 20.01 1.60 10.07
C TRP A 219 19.68 0.60 11.17
N LYS A 220 18.48 0.03 11.11
CA LYS A 220 18.09 -1.06 11.99
C LYS A 220 17.64 -2.25 11.18
N ILE A 221 17.92 -3.43 11.73
CA ILE A 221 17.32 -4.66 11.28
C ILE A 221 15.89 -4.69 11.81
N SER A 222 14.92 -4.81 10.92
CA SER A 222 13.51 -4.81 11.24
C SER A 222 12.85 -6.09 10.76
N PHE A 223 12.22 -6.78 11.70
CA PHE A 223 11.31 -7.87 11.43
C PHE A 223 9.89 -7.33 11.58
N VAL A 224 9.25 -6.96 10.47
CA VAL A 224 7.84 -6.58 10.49
C VAL A 224 7.06 -7.64 9.71
N PRO A 225 6.46 -8.64 10.39
CA PRO A 225 5.42 -9.41 9.73
C PRO A 225 4.35 -8.42 9.27
N ARG A 226 4.15 -8.26 7.95
CA ARG A 226 3.16 -7.32 7.40
C ARG A 226 1.82 -7.55 8.10
N LYS A 227 1.07 -6.48 8.41
CA LYS A 227 -0.27 -6.61 9.02
C LYS A 227 -1.24 -7.49 8.20
N THR A 228 -1.03 -7.58 6.89
CA THR A 228 -1.75 -8.49 6.00
C THR A 228 -1.39 -9.96 6.20
N LEU A 229 -0.20 -10.27 6.71
CA LEU A 229 0.15 -11.63 7.14
C LEU A 229 -0.69 -12.01 8.36
N LEU A 230 -0.91 -11.13 9.34
CA LEU A 230 -1.78 -11.44 10.49
C LEU A 230 -3.23 -11.74 10.07
N SER A 231 -3.74 -11.07 9.03
CA SER A 231 -5.07 -11.39 8.48
C SER A 231 -5.08 -12.66 7.61
N TYR A 232 -3.97 -13.00 6.96
CA TYR A 232 -3.81 -14.26 6.21
C TYR A 232 -3.53 -15.48 7.10
N LEU A 233 -2.80 -15.32 8.20
CA LEU A 233 -2.53 -16.32 9.24
C LEU A 233 -3.79 -16.67 10.04
N GLY A 234 -4.78 -15.78 10.07
CA GLY A 234 -6.10 -16.05 10.67
C GLY A 234 -7.00 -16.98 9.86
N LYS A 235 -6.61 -17.40 8.64
CA LYS A 235 -7.37 -18.36 7.81
C LYS A 235 -7.05 -19.80 8.22
N ASP A 236 -8.05 -20.68 8.22
CA ASP A 236 -7.93 -22.07 8.70
C ASP A 236 -6.83 -22.89 8.01
N PHE A 237 -6.63 -22.69 6.69
CA PHE A 237 -5.55 -23.34 5.93
C PHE A 237 -4.17 -22.95 6.48
N THR A 238 -3.99 -21.66 6.74
CA THR A 238 -2.75 -21.11 7.28
C THR A 238 -2.55 -21.51 8.73
N ARG A 239 -3.62 -21.62 9.54
CA ARG A 239 -3.54 -22.16 10.91
C ARG A 239 -3.01 -23.59 10.91
N LYS A 240 -3.41 -24.43 9.95
CA LYS A 240 -2.92 -25.81 9.83
C LYS A 240 -1.45 -25.86 9.43
N LEU A 241 -1.04 -25.04 8.46
CA LEU A 241 0.36 -24.90 8.07
C LEU A 241 1.22 -24.34 9.23
N GLN A 242 0.67 -23.39 9.99
CA GLN A 242 1.33 -22.76 11.12
C GLN A 242 1.41 -23.70 12.31
N MET A 243 0.41 -24.56 12.58
CA MET A 243 0.52 -25.62 13.58
C MET A 243 1.62 -26.61 13.21
N ASN A 244 1.68 -27.04 11.94
CA ASN A 244 2.75 -27.94 11.47
C ASN A 244 4.13 -27.26 11.56
N PHE A 245 4.21 -25.98 11.21
CA PHE A 245 5.46 -25.20 11.27
C PHE A 245 5.87 -24.86 12.72
N THR A 246 4.91 -24.64 13.61
CA THR A 246 5.16 -24.38 15.04
C THR A 246 5.52 -25.67 15.76
N GLU A 247 4.88 -26.80 15.44
CA GLU A 247 5.31 -28.12 15.92
C GLU A 247 6.72 -28.44 15.46
N PHE A 248 7.07 -28.13 14.21
CA PHE A 248 8.42 -28.25 13.69
C PHE A 248 9.42 -27.40 14.47
N LEU A 249 9.11 -26.12 14.72
CA LEU A 249 10.00 -25.21 15.47
C LEU A 249 10.10 -25.52 16.97
N LEU A 250 9.07 -26.12 17.58
CA LEU A 250 9.08 -26.51 19.00
C LEU A 250 9.81 -27.84 19.25
N ARG A 251 10.15 -28.59 18.20
CA ARG A 251 10.94 -29.82 18.26
C ARG A 251 12.44 -29.60 18.02
N LEU A 252 12.84 -28.37 17.71
CA LEU A 252 14.22 -27.88 17.76
C LEU A 252 14.57 -27.40 19.17
#